data_AF-A0A5N4CDC4-F1
#
_entry.id   AF-A0A5N4CDC4-F1
#
_cell.length_a   1.000
_cell.length_b   1.000
_cell.length_c   1.000
_cell.angle_alpha   90.00
_cell.angle_beta   90.00
_cell.angle_gamma   90.00
#
_symmetry.space_group_name_H-M   'P 1'
#
loop_
_entity.id
_entity.type
_entity.pdbx_description
1 polymer ?
#
loop_
_entity_poly.entity_id
_entity_poly.type
_entity_poly.pdbx_seq_one_letter_code
_entity_poly.pdbx_strand_id
1 'polypeptide(L)'
;MAPLFKLETAMDFNLGLKIFGCWVWILVAATQVASPLLQGWVMYVSLTSFLISLMFLLSYVFGFYKRYESWKILDSLYHGTTGILYMSAAVLQAHATIVSEFSDLKNYYINTAASFFAFITTLLYILHAFSIYYH
;
A
#
# COMPACT_ATOMS: atom_id res chain seq x y z
N MET A 1 -27.27 -11.77 -7.09
CA MET A 1 -26.73 -10.49 -7.61
C MET A 1 -25.84 -9.76 -6.59
N ALA A 2 -26.23 -9.66 -5.32
CA ALA A 2 -25.43 -9.04 -4.25
C ALA A 2 -23.97 -9.55 -4.02
N PRO A 3 -23.64 -10.85 -4.13
CA PRO A 3 -22.27 -11.32 -3.88
C PRO A 3 -21.29 -11.00 -5.02
N LEU A 4 -21.79 -10.73 -6.23
CA LEU A 4 -20.96 -10.43 -7.40
C LEU A 4 -20.50 -8.97 -7.37
N PHE A 5 -21.39 -8.04 -7.02
CA PHE A 5 -21.10 -6.62 -6.84
C PHE A 5 -20.08 -6.35 -5.71
N LYS A 6 -20.16 -7.11 -4.60
CA LYS A 6 -19.17 -7.03 -3.52
C LYS A 6 -17.78 -7.53 -3.94
N LEU A 7 -17.72 -8.45 -4.92
CA LEU A 7 -16.45 -8.95 -5.44
C LEU A 7 -15.79 -7.92 -6.36
N GLU A 8 -16.59 -7.25 -7.19
CA GLU A 8 -16.15 -6.17 -8.07
C GLU A 8 -15.52 -5.03 -7.27
N THR A 9 -16.23 -4.50 -6.26
CA THR A 9 -15.71 -3.40 -5.44
C THR A 9 -14.46 -3.77 -4.65
N ALA A 10 -14.38 -5.00 -4.12
CA ALA A 10 -13.17 -5.48 -3.45
C ALA A 10 -11.99 -5.66 -4.42
N MET A 11 -12.25 -6.06 -5.66
CA MET A 11 -11.23 -6.21 -6.71
C MET A 11 -10.73 -4.85 -7.19
N ASP A 12 -11.62 -3.88 -7.38
CA ASP A 12 -11.28 -2.51 -7.76
C ASP A 12 -10.40 -1.83 -6.70
N PHE A 13 -10.74 -2.03 -5.43
CA PHE A 13 -9.97 -1.48 -4.31
C PHE A 13 -8.57 -2.11 -4.23
N ASN A 14 -8.48 -3.44 -4.38
CA ASN A 14 -7.21 -4.16 -4.43
C ASN A 14 -6.32 -3.74 -5.62
N LEU A 15 -6.93 -3.46 -6.77
CA LEU A 15 -6.21 -3.00 -7.96
C LEU A 15 -5.64 -1.60 -7.75
N GLY A 16 -6.43 -0.67 -7.20
CA GLY A 16 -5.97 0.67 -6.84
C GLY A 16 -4.82 0.66 -5.84
N LEU A 17 -4.95 -0.13 -4.76
CA LEU A 17 -3.90 -0.32 -3.75
C LEU A 17 -2.59 -0.82 -4.36
N LYS A 18 -2.67 -1.79 -5.29
CA LYS A 18 -1.49 -2.30 -6.00
C LYS A 18 -0.83 -1.25 -6.86
N ILE A 19 -1.59 -0.48 -7.63
CA ILE A 19 -1.03 0.54 -8.53
C ILE A 19 -0.29 1.60 -7.72
N PHE A 20 -0.96 2.19 -6.72
CA PHE A 20 -0.34 3.24 -5.92
C PHE A 20 0.81 2.74 -5.05
N GLY A 21 0.67 1.55 -4.45
CA GLY A 21 1.78 0.90 -3.73
C GLY A 21 2.99 0.64 -4.64
N CYS A 22 2.77 0.19 -5.89
CA CYS A 22 3.85 0.00 -6.86
C CYS A 22 4.63 1.28 -7.12
N TRP A 23 3.92 2.39 -7.32
CA TRP A 23 4.56 3.68 -7.54
C TRP A 23 5.47 4.09 -6.39
N VAL A 24 5.10 3.82 -5.14
CA VAL A 24 5.90 4.21 -3.97
C VAL A 24 7.31 3.61 -4.02
N TRP A 25 7.44 2.29 -4.19
CA TRP A 25 8.78 1.68 -4.16
C TRP A 25 9.58 1.97 -5.43
N ILE A 26 8.92 2.12 -6.59
CA ILE A 26 9.59 2.52 -7.84
C ILE A 26 10.16 3.93 -7.73
N LEU A 27 9.39 4.89 -7.21
CA LEU A 27 9.83 6.27 -7.03
C LEU A 27 10.96 6.36 -5.99
N VAL A 28 10.84 5.62 -4.89
CA VAL A 28 11.92 5.54 -3.90
C VAL A 28 13.20 4.97 -4.51
N ALA A 29 13.10 3.88 -5.27
CA ALA A 29 14.25 3.31 -5.99
C ALA A 29 14.85 4.28 -7.02
N ALA A 30 14.04 5.13 -7.65
CA ALA A 30 14.51 6.13 -8.62
C ALA A 30 15.40 7.22 -8.00
N THR A 31 15.32 7.43 -6.68
CA THR A 31 16.27 8.29 -5.94
C THR A 31 17.61 7.61 -5.65
N GLN A 32 17.81 6.39 -6.14
CA GLN A 32 18.95 5.52 -5.79
C GLN A 32 19.08 5.28 -4.28
N VAL A 33 17.95 5.39 -3.56
CA VAL A 33 17.88 5.20 -2.12
C VAL A 33 18.83 6.15 -1.36
N ALA A 34 18.80 7.45 -1.73
CA ALA A 34 19.64 8.50 -1.16
C ALA A 34 19.62 8.60 0.38
N SER A 35 18.56 8.13 1.05
CA SER A 35 18.47 7.98 2.50
C SER A 35 18.22 6.52 2.88
N PRO A 36 19.24 5.65 2.90
CA PRO A 36 19.08 4.19 2.99
C PRO A 36 18.24 3.71 4.17
N LEU A 37 18.40 4.33 5.34
CA LEU A 37 17.66 3.94 6.54
C LEU A 37 16.16 4.24 6.42
N LEU A 38 15.80 5.44 5.96
CA LEU A 38 14.39 5.85 5.85
C LEU A 38 13.72 5.18 4.65
N GLN A 39 14.35 5.29 3.48
CA GLN A 39 13.81 4.77 2.23
C GLN A 39 13.84 3.24 2.17
N GLY A 40 14.77 2.59 2.87
CA GLY A 40 14.78 1.13 3.03
C GLY A 40 13.53 0.62 3.72
N TRP A 41 13.06 1.31 4.78
CA TRP A 41 11.79 0.97 5.43
C TRP A 41 10.60 1.15 4.49
N VAL A 42 10.57 2.25 3.74
CA VAL A 42 9.50 2.53 2.76
C VAL A 42 9.43 1.45 1.68
N MET A 43 10.58 1.04 1.14
CA MET A 43 10.64 -0.05 0.16
C MET A 43 10.22 -1.39 0.77
N TYR A 44 10.67 -1.70 1.98
CA TYR A 44 10.30 -2.94 2.66
C TYR A 44 8.78 -3.05 2.84
N VAL A 45 8.15 -2.03 3.41
CA VAL A 45 6.69 -2.01 3.63
C VAL A 45 5.94 -2.13 2.30
N SER A 46 6.38 -1.38 1.28
CA SER A 46 5.69 -1.31 -0.01
C SER A 46 5.84 -2.58 -0.88
N LEU A 47 7.01 -3.23 -0.83
CA LEU A 47 7.23 -4.47 -1.57
C LEU A 47 6.53 -5.65 -0.89
N THR A 48 6.61 -5.74 0.44
CA THR A 48 5.96 -6.82 1.20
C THR A 48 4.44 -6.73 1.10
N SER A 49 3.86 -5.54 1.20
CA SER A 49 2.43 -5.34 0.97
C SER A 49 2.04 -5.76 -0.46
N PHE A 50 2.81 -5.35 -1.47
CA PHE A 50 2.52 -5.70 -2.86
C PHE A 50 2.49 -7.22 -3.08
N LEU A 51 3.47 -7.94 -2.55
CA LEU A 51 3.55 -9.40 -2.65
C LEU A 51 2.40 -10.10 -1.92
N ILE A 52 2.04 -9.64 -0.71
CA ILE A 52 0.92 -10.23 0.04
C ILE A 52 -0.41 -9.92 -0.67
N SER A 53 -0.65 -8.69 -1.13
CA SER A 53 -1.81 -8.34 -1.95
C SER A 53 -1.88 -9.14 -3.24
N LEU A 54 -0.74 -9.52 -3.83
CA LEU A 54 -0.71 -10.45 -4.97
C LEU A 54 -1.19 -11.84 -4.57
N MET A 55 -0.80 -12.36 -3.41
CA MET A 55 -1.31 -13.64 -2.90
C MET A 55 -2.82 -13.60 -2.61
N PHE A 56 -3.33 -12.50 -2.06
CA PHE A 56 -4.78 -12.30 -1.88
C PHE A 56 -5.51 -12.28 -3.22
N LEU A 57 -5.01 -11.54 -4.21
CA LEU A 57 -5.61 -11.52 -5.56
C LEU A 57 -5.67 -12.93 -6.17
N LEU A 58 -4.57 -13.68 -6.12
CA LEU A 58 -4.55 -15.07 -6.60
C LEU A 58 -5.57 -15.94 -5.85
N SER A 59 -5.70 -15.74 -4.54
CA SER A 59 -6.67 -16.47 -3.73
C SER A 59 -8.13 -16.17 -4.10
N TYR A 60 -8.42 -14.93 -4.51
CA TYR A 60 -9.72 -14.55 -5.05
C TYR A 60 -9.98 -15.20 -6.42
N VAL A 61 -8.98 -15.24 -7.31
CA VAL A 61 -9.07 -15.86 -8.64
C VAL A 61 -9.29 -17.38 -8.54
N PHE A 62 -8.57 -18.07 -7.65
CA PHE A 62 -8.72 -19.51 -7.45
C PHE A 62 -9.89 -19.90 -6.53
N GLY A 63 -10.58 -18.92 -5.94
CA GLY A 63 -11.77 -19.15 -5.11
C GLY A 63 -11.48 -19.69 -3.70
N PHE A 64 -10.23 -19.62 -3.20
CA PHE A 64 -9.87 -20.05 -1.84
C PHE A 64 -10.63 -19.29 -0.76
N TYR A 65 -10.99 -18.03 -1.05
CA TYR A 65 -11.74 -17.19 -0.12
C TYR A 65 -13.12 -17.77 0.27
N LYS A 66 -13.75 -18.58 -0.61
CA LYS A 66 -15.05 -19.20 -0.34
C LYS A 66 -14.97 -20.40 0.61
N ARG A 67 -13.77 -20.93 0.85
CA ARG A 67 -13.55 -22.15 1.64
C ARG A 67 -13.48 -21.87 3.14
N TYR A 68 -13.20 -20.63 3.55
CA TYR A 68 -12.95 -20.27 4.94
C TYR A 68 -13.79 -19.08 5.37
N GLU A 69 -14.69 -19.27 6.34
CA GLU A 69 -15.52 -18.20 6.94
C GLU A 69 -14.66 -17.08 7.55
N SER A 70 -13.47 -17.42 8.06
CA SER A 70 -12.52 -16.46 8.66
C SER A 70 -11.83 -15.55 7.64
N TRP A 71 -12.04 -15.73 6.33
CA TRP A 71 -11.36 -14.96 5.28
C TRP A 71 -11.61 -13.45 5.41
N LYS A 72 -12.83 -13.03 5.76
CA LYS A 72 -13.16 -11.60 5.97
C LYS A 72 -12.33 -10.97 7.10
N ILE A 73 -12.12 -11.71 8.19
CA ILE A 73 -11.35 -11.23 9.34
C ILE A 73 -9.87 -11.09 8.95
N LEU A 74 -9.33 -12.10 8.26
CA LEU A 74 -7.96 -12.08 7.76
C LEU A 74 -7.72 -10.91 6.79
N ASP A 75 -8.66 -10.67 5.87
CA ASP A 75 -8.59 -9.58 4.90
C ASP A 75 -8.60 -8.20 5.57
N SER A 76 -9.52 -7.99 6.52
CA SER A 76 -9.60 -6.74 7.29
C SER A 76 -8.35 -6.49 8.15
N LEU A 77 -7.86 -7.52 8.84
CA LEU A 77 -6.62 -7.43 9.64
C LEU A 77 -5.42 -7.09 8.77
N TYR A 78 -5.27 -7.77 7.63
CA TYR A 78 -4.18 -7.50 6.70
C TYR A 78 -4.20 -6.04 6.21
N HIS A 79 -5.36 -5.55 5.76
CA HIS A 79 -5.47 -4.18 5.26
C HIS A 79 -5.27 -3.14 6.36
N GLY A 80 -5.77 -3.39 7.57
CA GLY A 80 -5.56 -2.52 8.73
C GLY A 80 -4.09 -2.45 9.17
N THR A 81 -3.44 -3.60 9.35
CA THR A 81 -2.01 -3.66 9.71
C THR A 81 -1.15 -3.03 8.62
N THR A 82 -1.43 -3.31 7.35
CA THR A 82 -0.70 -2.71 6.23
C THR A 82 -0.89 -1.21 6.17
N GLY A 83 -2.10 -0.69 6.46
CA GLY A 83 -2.35 0.75 6.58
C GLY A 83 -1.50 1.42 7.66
N ILE A 84 -1.37 0.81 8.84
CA ILE A 84 -0.50 1.33 9.92
C ILE A 84 0.98 1.34 9.49
N LEU A 85 1.44 0.26 8.87
CA LEU A 85 2.81 0.18 8.36
C LEU A 85 3.07 1.23 7.25
N TYR A 86 2.12 1.41 6.33
CA TYR A 86 2.21 2.44 5.29
C TYR A 86 2.18 3.85 5.85
N MET A 87 1.44 4.11 6.92
CA MET A 87 1.49 5.40 7.61
C MET A 87 2.90 5.66 8.15
N SER A 88 3.54 4.67 8.76
CA SER A 88 4.93 4.81 9.23
C SER A 88 5.90 5.07 8.08
N ALA A 89 5.72 4.39 6.95
CA ALA A 89 6.50 4.61 5.73
C ALA A 89 6.25 6.00 5.14
N ALA A 90 5.00 6.47 5.10
CA ALA A 90 4.65 7.79 4.60
C ALA A 90 5.29 8.91 5.43
N VAL A 91 5.32 8.78 6.76
CA VAL A 91 5.99 9.73 7.66
C VAL A 91 7.51 9.75 7.41
N LEU A 92 8.15 8.59 7.30
CA LEU A 92 9.58 8.50 6.98
C LEU A 92 9.91 9.04 5.59
N GLN A 93 9.04 8.78 4.60
CA GLN A 93 9.18 9.31 3.24
C GLN A 93 9.00 10.83 3.23
N ALA A 94 8.05 11.38 3.98
CA ALA A 94 7.88 12.83 4.13
C ALA A 94 9.12 13.49 4.76
N HIS A 95 9.71 12.85 5.78
CA HIS A 95 10.98 13.32 6.33
C HIS A 95 12.11 13.29 5.30
N ALA A 96 12.24 12.21 4.52
CA ALA A 96 13.23 12.14 3.43
C ALA A 96 13.00 13.24 2.37
N THR A 97 11.75 13.58 2.07
CA THR A 97 11.39 14.70 1.18
C THR A 97 11.92 16.03 1.71
N ILE A 98 11.67 16.35 2.98
CA ILE A 98 12.15 17.60 3.61
C ILE A 98 13.69 17.68 3.57
N VAL A 99 14.38 16.59 3.91
CA VAL A 99 15.86 16.56 3.85
C VAL A 99 16.38 16.78 2.43
N SER A 100 15.70 16.23 1.42
CA SER A 100 16.10 16.41 0.03
C SER A 100 15.92 17.83 -0.51
N GLU A 101 15.05 18.66 0.09
CA GLU A 101 14.89 20.07 -0.30
C GLU A 101 16.21 20.85 -0.23
N PHE A 102 17.00 20.57 0.82
CA PHE A 102 18.28 21.23 1.06
C PHE A 102 19.48 20.51 0.44
N SER A 103 19.28 19.29 -0.06
CA SER A 103 20.38 18.40 -0.50
C SER A 103 20.42 18.22 -2.01
N ASP A 104 19.28 17.86 -2.62
CA ASP A 104 19.17 17.58 -4.06
C ASP A 104 17.72 17.78 -4.53
N LEU A 105 17.50 18.86 -5.28
CA LEU A 105 16.20 19.22 -5.82
C LEU A 105 15.59 18.14 -6.74
N LYS A 106 16.41 17.35 -7.43
CA LYS A 106 15.92 16.23 -8.25
C LYS A 106 15.27 15.18 -7.34
N ASN A 107 15.97 14.80 -6.28
CA ASN A 107 15.43 13.85 -5.30
C ASN A 107 14.24 14.43 -4.54
N TYR A 108 14.20 15.75 -4.29
CA TYR A 108 13.05 16.42 -3.70
C TYR A 108 11.76 16.21 -4.49
N TYR A 109 11.78 16.43 -5.81
CA TYR A 109 10.58 16.22 -6.64
C TYR A 109 10.13 14.75 -6.66
N ILE A 110 11.09 13.81 -6.75
CA ILE A 110 10.79 12.37 -6.76
C ILE A 110 10.24 11.93 -5.40
N ASN A 111 10.87 12.36 -4.31
CA ASN A 111 10.45 12.06 -2.94
C ASN A 111 9.09 12.68 -2.63
N THR A 112 8.79 13.87 -3.15
CA THR A 112 7.46 14.50 -3.03
C THR A 112 6.37 13.64 -3.66
N ALA A 113 6.60 13.14 -4.88
CA ALA A 113 5.66 12.22 -5.53
C ALA A 113 5.52 10.91 -4.74
N ALA A 114 6.64 10.35 -4.24
CA ALA A 114 6.61 9.14 -3.42
C ALA A 114 5.83 9.34 -2.11
N SER A 115 6.00 10.48 -1.43
CA SER A 115 5.24 10.84 -0.22
C SER A 115 3.74 10.92 -0.52
N PHE A 116 3.36 11.58 -1.61
CA PHE A 116 1.95 11.70 -2.02
C PHE A 116 1.30 10.33 -2.23
N PHE A 117 1.95 9.45 -3.01
CA PHE A 117 1.44 8.10 -3.22
C PHE A 117 1.45 7.25 -1.95
N ALA A 118 2.41 7.43 -1.05
CA ALA A 118 2.46 6.71 0.23
C ALA A 118 1.27 7.10 1.14
N PHE A 119 0.91 8.38 1.21
CA PHE A 119 -0.27 8.84 1.95
C PHE A 119 -1.58 8.36 1.33
N ILE A 120 -1.70 8.41 0.00
CA ILE A 120 -2.89 7.86 -0.69
C ILE A 120 -3.00 6.36 -0.42
N THR A 121 -1.91 5.62 -0.55
CA THR A 121 -1.90 4.17 -0.30
C THR A 121 -2.29 3.86 1.14
N THR A 122 -1.80 4.64 2.10
CA THR A 122 -2.20 4.54 3.52
C THR A 122 -3.71 4.71 3.69
N LEU A 123 -4.26 5.80 3.15
CA LEU A 123 -5.69 6.11 3.25
C LEU A 123 -6.54 5.02 2.62
N LEU A 124 -6.13 4.51 1.46
CA LEU A 124 -6.82 3.42 0.80
C LEU A 124 -6.80 2.16 1.68
N TYR A 125 -5.64 1.74 2.21
CA TYR A 125 -5.57 0.53 3.06
C TYR A 125 -6.50 0.61 4.27
N ILE A 126 -6.55 1.78 4.91
CA ILE A 126 -7.44 2.03 6.05
C ILE A 126 -8.92 2.00 5.63
N LEU A 127 -9.29 2.67 4.54
CA LEU A 127 -10.67 2.65 4.05
C LEU A 127 -11.12 1.24 3.66
N HIS A 128 -10.24 0.41 3.07
CA HIS A 128 -10.59 -0.98 2.77
C HIS A 128 -10.87 -1.78 4.04
N ALA A 129 -10.00 -1.66 5.05
CA ALA A 129 -10.14 -2.38 6.31
C ALA A 129 -11.50 -2.09 6.98
N PHE A 130 -11.93 -0.81 6.97
CA PHE A 130 -13.24 -0.41 7.49
C PHE A 130 -14.39 -0.84 6.59
N SER A 131 -14.26 -0.75 5.26
CA SER A 131 -15.30 -1.17 4.32
C SER A 131 -15.65 -2.65 4.49
N ILE A 132 -14.65 -3.51 4.73
CA ILE A 132 -14.85 -4.95 5.00
C ILE A 132 -15.55 -5.22 6.34
N TYR A 133 -15.32 -4.36 7.35
CA TYR A 133 -15.88 -4.55 8.69
C TYR A 133 -17.35 -4.10 8.78
N TYR A 134 -17.68 -2.97 8.15
CA TYR A 134 -19.04 -2.41 8.22
C TYR A 134 -20.03 -3.01 7.20
N HIS A 135 -19.57 -3.80 6.22
CA HIS A 135 -20.40 -4.41 5.17
C HIS A 135 -20.17 -5.93 4.96
#